data_AF-A0A4D6WYX6-F1
#
_entry.id   AF-A0A4D6WYX6-F1
#
_cell.length_a   1.000
_cell.length_b   1.000
_cell.length_c   1.000
_cell.angle_alpha   90.00
_cell.angle_beta   90.00
_cell.angle_gamma   90.00
#
_symmetry.space_group_name_H-M   'P 1'
#
loop_
_entity.id
_entity.type
_entity.pdbx_description
1 polymer ?
#
loop_
_entity_poly.entity_id
_entity_poly.type
_entity_poly.pdbx_seq_one_letter_code
_entity_poly.pdbx_strand_id
1 'polypeptide(L)'
;MRYQQNYIIHLFYFQIQVILKQCKSKSILVTISGGQDSICLIHLFETFIRYNINDNKQKIEYIYIDHQWKKDSYTQIKHIINYIKFYNRHINIYQIKFISMSENISRQYRYHTIVQHAIYHNFHNIVTGHTKTDIIETFLYNLIRGTSLEGIAGLNKYKKLDYKIYLLKPLNHINRTFLYQLSKKFFLPIWSDITNYNYLFCRNRMRNELMPYLKNYFNKNLENQLFSFLKIINNDNEYLKQNTTKIYIESIHKYYLALNYLKIKYQHFALQTRIIQLFFYHNLNISLNYKIYKKMFKLINSNTKKKYILKYYTYKIYINEYWIYII
;
A
#
# COMPACT_ATOMS: atom_id res chain seq x y z
N MET A 1 25.77 -18.42 -1.47
CA MET A 1 25.41 -16.99 -1.59
C MET A 1 25.23 -16.49 -3.03
N ARG A 2 26.15 -16.74 -3.98
CA ARG A 2 26.02 -16.27 -5.39
C ARG A 2 24.75 -16.79 -6.11
N TYR A 3 24.40 -18.07 -5.97
CA TYR A 3 23.18 -18.64 -6.56
C TYR A 3 21.88 -17.97 -6.06
N GLN A 4 21.78 -17.74 -4.75
CA GLN A 4 20.63 -17.07 -4.15
C GLN A 4 20.51 -15.61 -4.62
N GLN A 5 21.64 -14.93 -4.84
CA GLN A 5 21.65 -13.58 -5.39
C GLN A 5 21.11 -13.55 -6.83
N ASN A 6 21.60 -14.44 -7.69
CA ASN A 6 21.16 -14.52 -9.08
C ASN A 6 19.68 -14.89 -9.17
N TYR A 7 19.20 -15.79 -8.32
CA TYR A 7 17.78 -16.14 -8.24
C TYR A 7 16.90 -14.94 -7.91
N ILE A 8 17.27 -14.11 -6.93
CA ILE A 8 16.48 -12.93 -6.55
C ILE A 8 16.50 -11.85 -7.64
N ILE A 9 17.64 -11.63 -8.29
CA ILE A 9 17.73 -10.72 -9.44
C ILE A 9 16.85 -11.24 -10.59
N HIS A 10 16.86 -12.54 -10.86
CA HIS A 10 15.99 -13.16 -11.85
C HIS A 10 14.51 -13.01 -11.48
N LEU A 11 14.13 -13.21 -10.21
CA LEU A 11 12.77 -12.96 -9.73
C LEU A 11 12.36 -11.49 -9.92
N PHE A 12 13.27 -10.55 -9.68
CA PHE A 12 13.03 -9.13 -9.91
C PHE A 12 12.80 -8.84 -11.40
N TYR A 13 13.66 -9.35 -12.29
CA TYR A 13 13.51 -9.20 -13.73
C TYR A 13 12.23 -9.84 -14.25
N PHE A 14 11.89 -11.05 -13.77
CA PHE A 14 10.62 -11.70 -14.09
C PHE A 14 9.44 -10.84 -13.65
N GLN A 15 9.47 -10.26 -12.44
CA GLN A 15 8.41 -9.36 -11.99
C GLN A 15 8.28 -8.12 -12.86
N ILE A 16 9.39 -7.47 -13.21
CA ILE A 16 9.33 -6.33 -14.12
C ILE A 16 8.78 -6.75 -15.49
N GLN A 17 9.20 -7.89 -16.05
CA GLN A 17 8.65 -8.37 -17.32
C GLN A 17 7.14 -8.57 -17.25
N VAL A 18 6.65 -9.21 -16.18
CA VAL A 18 5.20 -9.40 -15.97
C VAL A 18 4.50 -8.04 -15.86
N ILE A 19 5.05 -7.13 -15.06
CA ILE A 19 4.55 -5.77 -14.89
C ILE A 19 4.44 -5.06 -16.25
N LEU A 20 5.52 -5.02 -17.01
CA LEU A 20 5.59 -4.33 -18.29
C LEU A 20 4.68 -4.95 -19.35
N LYS A 21 4.51 -6.28 -19.36
CA LYS A 21 3.57 -6.97 -20.25
C LYS A 21 2.11 -6.66 -19.91
N GLN A 22 1.78 -6.55 -18.62
CA GLN A 22 0.42 -6.25 -18.16
C GLN A 22 0.04 -4.78 -18.36
N CYS A 23 1.02 -3.89 -18.36
CA CYS A 23 0.80 -2.46 -18.58
C CYS A 23 0.66 -2.18 -20.08
N LYS A 24 -0.54 -1.80 -20.53
CA LYS A 24 -0.79 -1.42 -21.94
C LYS A 24 0.01 -0.19 -22.40
N SER A 25 0.53 0.61 -21.46
CA SER A 25 1.25 1.86 -21.69
C SER A 25 2.75 1.71 -21.43
N LYS A 26 3.56 2.23 -22.35
CA LYS A 26 5.04 2.18 -22.29
C LYS A 26 5.67 3.32 -21.45
N SER A 27 4.88 4.00 -20.62
CA SER A 27 5.31 5.15 -19.80
C SER A 27 5.55 4.73 -18.35
N ILE A 28 6.74 4.99 -17.80
CA ILE A 28 7.15 4.58 -16.46
C ILE A 28 7.75 5.76 -15.70
N LEU A 29 7.19 6.05 -14.53
CA LEU A 29 7.69 7.03 -13.59
C LEU A 29 8.30 6.30 -12.38
N VAL A 30 9.60 6.41 -12.17
CA VAL A 30 10.30 5.75 -11.07
C VAL A 30 10.53 6.75 -9.93
N THR A 31 10.00 6.43 -8.74
CA THR A 31 10.13 7.31 -7.58
C THR A 31 11.41 7.00 -6.80
N ILE A 32 12.15 8.04 -6.44
CA ILE A 32 13.42 7.95 -5.72
C ILE A 32 13.26 8.57 -4.33
N SER A 33 13.97 8.01 -3.33
CA SER A 33 14.14 8.63 -2.00
C SER A 33 15.60 8.97 -1.68
N GLY A 34 16.56 8.51 -2.48
CA GLY A 34 18.00 8.70 -2.26
C GLY A 34 18.61 7.67 -1.30
N GLY A 35 17.78 6.86 -0.63
CA GLY A 35 18.24 5.76 0.22
C GLY A 35 18.63 4.52 -0.59
N GLN A 36 19.27 3.56 0.11
CA GLN A 36 19.83 2.34 -0.49
C GLN A 36 18.83 1.56 -1.37
N ASP A 37 17.56 1.46 -0.97
CA ASP A 37 16.57 0.66 -1.69
C ASP A 37 16.24 1.31 -3.03
N SER A 38 16.18 2.64 -3.07
CA SER A 38 15.92 3.40 -4.29
C SER A 38 17.12 3.38 -5.25
N ILE A 39 18.35 3.47 -4.74
CA ILE A 39 19.56 3.38 -5.56
C ILE A 39 19.71 1.97 -6.14
N CYS A 40 19.49 0.93 -5.32
CA CYS A 40 19.50 -0.45 -5.79
C CYS A 40 18.37 -0.71 -6.80
N LEU A 41 17.18 -0.14 -6.59
CA LEU A 41 16.08 -0.21 -7.56
C LEU A 41 16.49 0.39 -8.90
N ILE A 42 17.03 1.61 -8.90
CA ILE A 42 17.47 2.29 -10.14
C ILE A 42 18.45 1.41 -10.90
N HIS A 43 19.49 0.91 -10.22
CA HIS A 43 20.49 0.06 -10.85
C HIS A 43 19.88 -1.19 -11.47
N LEU A 44 19.11 -1.96 -10.70
CA LEU A 44 18.47 -3.18 -11.21
C LEU A 44 17.47 -2.90 -12.34
N PHE A 45 16.76 -1.77 -12.27
CA PHE A 45 15.78 -1.38 -13.28
C PHE A 45 16.45 -0.98 -14.60
N GLU A 46 17.51 -0.18 -14.55
CA GLU A 46 18.26 0.24 -15.74
C GLU A 46 19.06 -0.93 -16.35
N THR A 47 19.64 -1.81 -15.54
CA THR A 47 20.26 -3.04 -16.06
C THR A 47 19.22 -3.91 -16.76
N PHE A 48 18.03 -4.05 -16.17
CA PHE A 48 16.95 -4.80 -16.80
C PHE A 48 16.57 -4.22 -18.16
N ILE A 49 16.35 -2.90 -18.25
CA ILE A 49 15.98 -2.22 -19.50
C ILE A 49 17.05 -2.42 -20.55
N ARG A 50 18.32 -2.17 -20.20
CA ARG A 50 19.45 -2.29 -21.12
C ARG A 50 19.57 -3.66 -21.78
N TYR A 51 19.27 -4.74 -21.05
CA TYR A 51 19.42 -6.11 -21.56
C TYR A 51 18.15 -6.71 -22.18
N ASN A 52 16.96 -6.19 -21.87
CA ASN A 52 15.70 -6.83 -22.25
C ASN A 52 14.78 -5.97 -23.11
N ILE A 53 15.07 -4.67 -23.25
CA ILE A 53 14.20 -3.73 -23.97
C ILE A 53 15.03 -3.10 -25.09
N ASN A 54 14.92 -3.68 -26.29
CA ASN A 54 15.56 -3.16 -27.51
C ASN A 54 14.77 -1.99 -28.12
N ASP A 55 13.62 -1.65 -27.56
CA ASP A 55 12.60 -0.80 -28.18
C ASP A 55 12.67 0.61 -27.57
N ASN A 56 13.20 1.59 -28.31
CA ASN A 56 13.37 3.01 -27.92
C ASN A 56 12.05 3.76 -27.59
N LYS A 57 10.91 3.06 -27.52
CA LYS A 57 9.58 3.63 -27.35
C LYS A 57 9.10 3.70 -25.89
N GLN A 58 9.94 3.31 -24.91
CA GLN A 58 9.57 3.43 -23.50
C GLN A 58 9.94 4.81 -22.94
N LYS A 59 8.92 5.57 -22.51
CA LYS A 59 9.11 6.84 -21.81
C LYS A 59 9.40 6.55 -20.34
N ILE A 60 10.67 6.67 -19.93
CA ILE A 60 11.10 6.44 -18.55
C ILE A 60 11.58 7.76 -17.96
N GLU A 61 11.06 8.10 -16.79
CA GLU A 61 11.42 9.29 -16.05
C GLU A 61 11.52 9.01 -14.56
N TYR A 62 12.39 9.76 -13.89
CA TYR A 62 12.58 9.67 -12.45
C TYR A 62 11.96 10.86 -11.74
N ILE A 63 11.47 10.64 -10.53
CA ILE A 63 10.93 11.71 -9.69
C ILE A 63 11.48 11.60 -8.26
N TYR A 64 11.92 12.72 -7.73
CA TYR A 64 12.36 12.87 -6.33
C TYR A 64 11.54 13.96 -5.65
N ILE A 65 11.06 13.67 -4.44
CA ILE A 65 10.31 14.61 -3.62
C ILE A 65 11.16 14.95 -2.40
N ASP A 66 11.66 16.18 -2.35
CA ASP A 66 12.39 16.72 -1.21
C ASP A 66 11.41 17.33 -0.21
N HIS A 67 11.34 16.75 0.99
CA HIS A 67 10.53 17.25 2.09
C HIS A 67 11.21 18.35 2.91
N GLN A 68 12.43 18.75 2.53
CA GLN A 68 13.21 19.82 3.17
C GLN A 68 13.39 19.64 4.69
N TRP A 69 13.40 18.39 5.17
CA TRP A 69 13.64 18.05 6.58
C TRP A 69 15.07 18.31 7.04
N LYS A 70 15.98 18.60 6.12
CA LYS A 70 17.40 18.85 6.39
C LYS A 70 17.85 20.12 5.72
N LYS A 71 18.82 20.79 6.35
CA LYS A 71 19.53 21.94 5.77
C LYS A 71 20.35 21.54 4.53
N ASP A 72 20.87 20.31 4.50
CA ASP A 72 21.73 19.83 3.39
C ASP A 72 20.97 19.06 2.30
N SER A 73 19.65 19.23 2.15
CA SER A 73 18.89 18.50 1.10
C SER A 73 19.41 18.79 -0.31
N TYR A 74 19.99 19.99 -0.51
CA TYR A 74 20.59 20.41 -1.79
C TYR A 74 21.74 19.51 -2.25
N THR A 75 22.63 19.08 -1.36
CA THR A 75 23.76 18.22 -1.74
C THR A 75 23.24 16.84 -2.17
N GLN A 76 22.29 16.28 -1.43
CA GLN A 76 21.63 15.03 -1.77
C GLN A 76 20.92 15.12 -3.12
N ILE A 77 20.22 16.23 -3.41
CA ILE A 77 19.61 16.48 -4.72
C ILE A 77 20.66 16.43 -5.84
N LYS A 78 21.79 17.15 -5.68
CA LYS A 78 22.86 17.19 -6.69
C LYS A 78 23.42 15.79 -6.98
N HIS A 79 23.60 14.97 -5.94
CA HIS A 79 24.06 13.59 -6.10
C HIS A 79 23.06 12.72 -6.86
N ILE A 80 21.76 12.82 -6.53
CA ILE A 80 20.72 12.06 -7.24
C ILE A 80 20.66 12.48 -8.71
N ILE A 81 20.74 13.79 -9.01
CA ILE A 81 20.79 14.28 -10.40
C ILE A 81 21.96 13.66 -11.15
N ASN A 82 23.17 13.71 -10.58
CA ASN A 82 24.36 13.15 -11.22
C ASN A 82 24.24 11.64 -11.44
N TYR A 83 23.68 10.92 -10.47
CA TYR A 83 23.47 9.48 -10.57
C TYR A 83 22.46 9.10 -11.66
N ILE A 84 21.38 9.86 -11.83
CA ILE A 84 20.40 9.62 -12.90
C ILE A 84 20.95 10.04 -14.27
N LYS A 85 21.72 11.13 -14.34
CA LYS A 85 22.42 11.55 -15.56
C LYS A 85 23.40 10.50 -16.06
N PHE A 86 24.06 9.74 -15.18
CA PHE A 86 24.92 8.62 -15.56
C PHE A 86 24.20 7.56 -16.41
N TYR A 87 22.89 7.38 -16.23
CA TYR A 87 22.07 6.48 -17.04
C TYR A 87 21.44 7.16 -18.27
N ASN A 88 21.80 8.42 -18.58
CA ASN A 88 21.19 9.24 -19.64
C ASN A 88 19.65 9.38 -19.47
N ARG A 89 19.20 9.61 -18.24
CA ARG A 89 17.77 9.73 -17.90
C ARG A 89 17.43 11.12 -17.35
N HIS A 90 16.16 11.48 -17.45
CA HIS A 90 15.61 12.69 -16.85
C HIS A 90 15.11 12.44 -15.43
N ILE A 91 15.27 13.44 -14.56
CA ILE A 91 14.72 13.47 -13.21
C ILE A 91 14.01 14.78 -12.94
N ASN A 92 12.78 14.72 -12.42
CA ASN A 92 12.09 15.85 -11.86
C ASN A 92 12.22 15.88 -10.34
N ILE A 93 12.46 17.07 -9.81
CA ILE A 93 12.60 17.30 -8.38
C ILE A 93 11.53 18.28 -7.94
N TYR A 94 10.74 17.87 -6.96
CA TYR A 94 9.78 18.74 -6.29
C TYR A 94 10.26 18.98 -4.87
N GLN A 95 10.30 20.24 -4.46
CA GLN A 95 10.61 20.62 -3.09
C GLN A 95 9.32 21.07 -2.40
N ILE A 96 8.98 20.39 -1.31
CA ILE A 96 7.80 20.71 -0.50
C ILE A 96 8.28 21.56 0.66
N LYS A 97 7.98 22.86 0.63
CA LYS A 97 8.35 23.83 1.68
C LYS A 97 7.62 23.61 3.01
N PHE A 98 6.68 22.68 3.07
CA PHE A 98 5.91 22.37 4.27
C PHE A 98 6.62 21.31 5.13
N ILE A 99 7.24 21.75 6.22
CA ILE A 99 7.86 20.87 7.21
C ILE A 99 6.74 20.29 8.10
N SER A 100 6.12 19.19 7.65
CA SER A 100 5.22 18.44 8.52
C SER A 100 6.03 17.55 9.46
N MET A 101 5.78 17.62 10.78
CA MET A 101 6.39 16.70 11.75
C MET A 101 5.86 15.26 11.65
N SER A 102 4.79 15.04 10.88
CA SER A 102 4.13 13.74 10.73
C SER A 102 4.58 13.03 9.44
N GLU A 103 5.18 11.84 9.60
CA GLU A 103 5.54 10.95 8.49
C GLU A 103 4.33 10.64 7.59
N ASN A 104 3.14 10.48 8.18
CA ASN A 104 1.92 10.20 7.42
C ASN A 104 1.50 11.36 6.51
N ILE A 105 1.60 12.60 7.01
CA ILE A 105 1.25 13.81 6.23
C ILE A 105 2.25 13.98 5.08
N SER A 106 3.55 13.87 5.36
CA SER A 106 4.58 13.92 4.32
C SER A 106 4.39 12.82 3.27
N ARG A 107 4.02 11.61 3.68
CA ARG A 107 3.70 10.52 2.76
C ARG A 107 2.49 10.85 1.88
N GLN A 108 1.44 11.43 2.43
CA GLN A 108 0.26 11.85 1.66
C GLN A 108 0.62 12.89 0.60
N TYR A 109 1.34 13.95 0.98
CA TYR A 109 1.81 14.96 0.03
C TYR A 109 2.70 14.35 -1.05
N ARG A 110 3.65 13.49 -0.68
CA ARG A 110 4.52 12.78 -1.62
C ARG A 110 3.73 12.02 -2.68
N TYR A 111 2.76 11.20 -2.25
CA TYR A 111 1.92 10.46 -3.18
C TYR A 111 1.05 11.37 -4.05
N HIS A 112 0.50 12.44 -3.47
CA HIS A 112 -0.27 13.42 -4.21
C HIS A 112 0.57 14.07 -5.32
N THR A 113 1.75 14.59 -5.00
CA THR A 113 2.66 15.20 -6.00
C THR A 113 3.06 14.22 -7.09
N ILE A 114 3.40 12.98 -6.74
CA ILE A 114 3.78 11.95 -7.72
C ILE A 114 2.61 11.64 -8.65
N VAL A 115 1.38 11.50 -8.13
CA VAL A 115 0.20 11.22 -8.94
C VAL A 115 -0.13 12.40 -9.85
N GLN A 116 -0.10 13.64 -9.35
CA GLN A 116 -0.33 14.83 -10.17
C GLN A 116 0.69 14.95 -11.30
N HIS A 117 1.97 14.71 -11.02
CA HIS A 117 3.02 14.67 -12.03
C HIS A 117 2.74 13.57 -13.08
N ALA A 118 2.35 12.39 -12.63
CA ALA A 118 2.04 11.28 -13.52
C ALA A 118 0.85 11.59 -14.44
N ILE A 119 -0.21 12.23 -13.92
CA ILE A 119 -1.36 12.67 -14.73
C ILE A 119 -0.90 13.69 -15.78
N TYR A 120 -0.23 14.76 -15.34
CA TYR A 120 0.15 15.88 -16.21
C TYR A 120 1.09 15.44 -17.35
N HIS A 121 2.04 14.53 -17.08
CA HIS A 121 3.01 14.05 -18.07
C HIS A 121 2.63 12.72 -18.73
N ASN A 122 1.39 12.25 -18.55
CA ASN A 122 0.85 11.00 -19.13
C ASN A 122 1.65 9.73 -18.75
N PHE A 123 2.12 9.66 -17.51
CA PHE A 123 2.65 8.42 -16.93
C PHE A 123 1.55 7.58 -16.32
N HIS A 124 1.53 6.32 -16.71
CA HIS A 124 0.53 5.35 -16.29
C HIS A 124 1.07 4.38 -15.24
N ASN A 125 2.38 4.23 -15.14
CA ASN A 125 3.02 3.24 -14.29
C ASN A 125 4.01 3.92 -13.35
N ILE A 126 3.74 3.89 -12.05
CA ILE A 126 4.60 4.46 -11.01
C ILE A 126 5.33 3.33 -10.32
N VAL A 127 6.66 3.32 -10.35
CA VAL A 127 7.48 2.30 -9.68
C VAL A 127 8.07 2.87 -8.39
N THR A 128 7.92 2.14 -7.28
CA THR A 128 8.49 2.53 -5.98
C THR A 128 9.40 1.44 -5.41
N GLY A 129 10.40 1.85 -4.64
CA GLY A 129 11.36 0.95 -3.99
C GLY A 129 10.89 0.30 -2.68
N HIS A 130 9.58 0.07 -2.51
CA HIS A 130 9.08 -0.57 -1.29
C HIS A 130 9.50 -2.04 -1.24
N THR A 131 10.11 -2.43 -0.13
CA THR A 131 10.68 -3.73 0.12
C THR A 131 9.73 -4.64 0.89
N LYS A 132 10.08 -5.93 0.99
CA LYS A 132 9.39 -6.85 1.90
C LYS A 132 9.44 -6.39 3.35
N THR A 133 10.57 -5.84 3.78
CA THR A 133 10.75 -5.31 5.13
C THR A 133 9.76 -4.17 5.40
N ASP A 134 9.55 -3.26 4.45
CA ASP A 134 8.61 -2.15 4.57
C ASP A 134 7.15 -2.60 4.77
N ILE A 135 6.76 -3.67 4.09
CA ILE A 135 5.43 -4.27 4.22
C ILE A 135 5.24 -4.80 5.64
N ILE A 136 6.26 -5.49 6.18
CA ILE A 136 6.20 -6.10 7.51
C ILE A 136 6.19 -5.01 8.60
N GLU A 137 7.00 -3.96 8.44
CA GLU A 137 6.95 -2.78 9.31
C GLU A 137 5.55 -2.16 9.31
N THR A 138 4.97 -1.95 8.13
CA THR A 138 3.61 -1.39 8.00
C THR A 138 2.57 -2.30 8.66
N PHE A 139 2.70 -3.61 8.49
CA PHE A 139 1.83 -4.59 9.13
C PHE A 139 1.89 -4.51 10.66
N LEU A 140 3.10 -4.56 11.24
CA LEU A 140 3.27 -4.49 12.69
C LEU A 140 2.75 -3.17 13.26
N TYR A 141 3.00 -2.05 12.56
CA TYR A 141 2.47 -0.75 12.96
C TYR A 141 0.94 -0.72 13.00
N ASN A 142 0.30 -1.24 11.94
CA ASN A 142 -1.16 -1.28 11.87
C ASN A 142 -1.73 -2.23 12.93
N LEU A 143 -1.06 -3.37 13.18
CA LEU A 143 -1.45 -4.34 14.20
C LEU A 143 -1.41 -3.72 15.60
N ILE A 144 -0.34 -3.01 15.94
CA ILE A 144 -0.19 -2.33 17.24
C ILE A 144 -1.25 -1.24 17.43
N ARG A 145 -1.61 -0.50 16.37
CA ARG A 145 -2.65 0.53 16.43
C ARG A 145 -4.08 -0.02 16.49
N GLY A 146 -4.25 -1.32 16.29
CA GLY A 146 -5.55 -1.94 16.05
C GLY A 146 -6.02 -1.69 14.61
N THR A 147 -6.31 -2.77 13.89
CA THR A 147 -6.70 -2.70 12.48
C THR A 147 -7.64 -3.86 12.14
N SER A 148 -8.46 -3.69 11.11
CA SER A 148 -9.21 -4.78 10.49
C SER A 148 -8.32 -5.59 9.54
N LEU A 149 -8.82 -6.74 9.07
CA LEU A 149 -8.18 -7.52 8.00
C LEU A 149 -7.89 -6.69 6.75
N GLU A 150 -8.72 -5.69 6.44
CA GLU A 150 -8.50 -4.76 5.32
C GLU A 150 -7.30 -3.85 5.54
N GLY A 151 -7.10 -3.35 6.76
CA GLY A 151 -5.92 -2.54 7.07
C GLY A 151 -4.63 -3.36 7.23
N ILE A 152 -4.73 -4.68 7.42
CA ILE A 152 -3.60 -5.62 7.42
C ILE A 152 -3.21 -6.03 5.99
N ALA A 153 -4.19 -6.21 5.10
CA ALA A 153 -4.01 -6.65 3.72
C ALA A 153 -3.39 -5.53 2.84
N GLY A 154 -2.09 -5.28 3.03
CA GLY A 154 -1.31 -4.25 2.32
C GLY A 154 -0.36 -4.79 1.25
N LEU A 155 -0.45 -6.08 0.92
CA LEU A 155 0.49 -6.79 0.05
C LEU A 155 0.36 -6.50 -1.44
N ASN A 156 -0.55 -5.62 -1.84
CA ASN A 156 -0.84 -5.34 -3.23
C ASN A 156 0.43 -4.89 -3.98
N LYS A 157 0.95 -5.81 -4.81
CA LYS A 157 2.08 -5.55 -5.73
C LYS A 157 1.70 -4.51 -6.78
N TYR A 158 0.41 -4.49 -7.10
CA TYR A 158 -0.26 -3.61 -8.03
C TYR A 158 -1.37 -2.89 -7.28
N LYS A 159 -1.35 -1.56 -7.30
CA LYS A 159 -2.45 -0.76 -6.78
C LYS A 159 -2.87 0.26 -7.82
N LYS A 160 -4.11 0.21 -8.26
CA LYS A 160 -4.71 1.28 -9.06
C LYS A 160 -4.80 2.52 -8.18
N LEU A 161 -4.08 3.58 -8.54
CA LEU A 161 -4.13 4.87 -7.85
C LEU A 161 -5.15 5.81 -8.49
N ASP A 162 -5.35 5.68 -9.81
CA ASP A 162 -6.29 6.46 -10.60
C ASP A 162 -6.79 5.65 -11.81
N TYR A 163 -7.74 6.17 -12.61
CA TYR A 163 -8.38 5.50 -13.75
C TYR A 163 -7.37 4.83 -14.70
N LYS A 164 -6.21 5.47 -14.92
CA LYS A 164 -5.13 5.02 -15.81
C LYS A 164 -3.77 4.83 -15.12
N ILE A 165 -3.68 5.03 -13.80
CA ILE A 165 -2.40 5.05 -13.07
C ILE A 165 -2.28 3.87 -12.11
N TYR A 166 -1.18 3.14 -12.25
CA TYR A 166 -0.85 1.95 -11.48
C TYR A 166 0.42 2.17 -10.67
N LEU A 167 0.36 1.83 -9.39
CA LEU A 167 1.51 1.76 -8.50
C LEU A 167 2.09 0.35 -8.49
N LEU A 168 3.39 0.27 -8.74
CA LEU A 168 4.18 -0.93 -8.89
C LEU A 168 5.27 -0.99 -7.83
N LYS A 169 5.45 -2.16 -7.23
CA LYS A 169 6.43 -2.38 -6.16
C LYS A 169 7.25 -3.65 -6.42
N PRO A 170 8.22 -3.60 -7.35
CA PRO A 170 8.98 -4.79 -7.77
C PRO A 170 9.89 -5.35 -6.66
N LEU A 171 10.16 -4.59 -5.60
CA LEU A 171 10.98 -5.03 -4.47
C LEU A 171 10.19 -5.67 -3.32
N ASN A 172 8.86 -5.82 -3.45
CA ASN A 172 7.97 -6.31 -2.38
C ASN A 172 8.33 -7.71 -1.84
N HIS A 173 9.12 -8.49 -2.56
CA HIS A 173 9.55 -9.83 -2.16
C HIS A 173 10.99 -9.88 -1.61
N ILE A 174 11.70 -8.76 -1.67
CA ILE A 174 13.12 -8.68 -1.38
C ILE A 174 13.30 -7.99 -0.03
N ASN A 175 14.08 -8.62 0.86
CA ASN A 175 14.39 -8.05 2.16
C ASN A 175 15.42 -6.94 1.99
N ARG A 176 15.35 -5.93 2.86
CA ARG A 176 16.24 -4.78 2.79
C ARG A 176 17.72 -5.13 3.04
N THR A 177 18.00 -6.13 3.86
CA THR A 177 19.36 -6.64 4.09
C THR A 177 20.00 -7.20 2.83
N PHE A 178 19.20 -7.82 1.96
CA PHE A 178 19.67 -8.34 0.69
C PHE A 178 19.97 -7.20 -0.30
N LEU A 179 19.13 -6.16 -0.37
CA LEU A 179 19.39 -4.98 -1.20
C LEU A 179 20.67 -4.25 -0.76
N TYR A 180 20.95 -4.21 0.54
CA TYR A 180 22.20 -3.68 1.07
C TYR A 180 23.41 -4.49 0.59
N GLN A 181 23.33 -5.83 0.61
CA GLN A 181 24.39 -6.69 0.07
C GLN A 181 24.59 -6.49 -1.45
N LEU A 182 23.52 -6.36 -2.22
CA LEU A 182 23.61 -6.03 -3.65
C LEU A 182 24.24 -4.66 -3.88
N SER A 183 23.87 -3.67 -3.08
CA SER A 183 24.41 -2.32 -3.20
C SER A 183 25.92 -2.31 -2.95
N LYS A 184 26.41 -3.09 -1.97
CA LYS A 184 27.85 -3.31 -1.77
C LYS A 184 28.52 -4.00 -2.95
N LYS A 185 27.90 -5.07 -3.46
CA LYS A 185 28.44 -5.86 -4.59
C LYS A 185 28.60 -5.02 -5.86
N PHE A 186 27.67 -4.11 -6.12
CA PHE A 186 27.69 -3.23 -7.29
C PHE A 186 28.34 -1.88 -7.03
N PHE A 187 28.96 -1.68 -5.85
CA PHE A 187 29.60 -0.42 -5.45
C PHE A 187 28.69 0.81 -5.64
N LEU A 188 27.41 0.67 -5.27
CA LEU A 188 26.44 1.73 -5.48
C LEU A 188 26.66 2.90 -4.52
N PRO A 189 26.49 4.15 -4.98
CA PRO A 189 26.66 5.34 -4.15
C PRO A 189 25.43 5.56 -3.26
N ILE A 190 25.37 4.83 -2.14
CA ILE A 190 24.30 4.97 -1.16
C ILE A 190 24.55 6.20 -0.30
N TRP A 191 23.56 7.09 -0.22
CA TRP A 191 23.58 8.19 0.75
C TRP A 191 22.98 7.75 2.08
N SER A 192 23.71 7.92 3.17
CA SER A 192 23.19 7.64 4.52
C SER A 192 22.25 8.78 4.95
N ASP A 193 21.03 8.43 5.33
CA ASP A 193 20.09 9.39 5.89
C ASP A 193 20.09 9.28 7.41
N ILE A 194 20.59 10.32 8.09
CA ILE A 194 20.61 10.45 9.56
C ILE A 194 19.19 10.36 10.15
N THR A 195 18.15 10.73 9.39
CA THR A 195 16.77 10.62 9.86
C THR A 195 16.34 9.17 10.09
N ASN A 196 17.01 8.18 9.48
CA ASN A 196 16.77 6.76 9.74
C ASN A 196 17.10 6.34 11.19
N TYR A 197 17.89 7.15 11.90
CA TYR A 197 18.27 6.93 13.30
C TYR A 197 17.43 7.78 14.26
N ASN A 198 16.41 8.48 13.77
CA ASN A 198 15.49 9.19 14.64
C ASN A 198 14.37 8.23 15.11
N TYR A 199 14.48 7.79 16.37
CA TYR A 199 13.55 6.86 17.02
C TYR A 199 12.24 7.50 17.49
N LEU A 200 12.03 8.80 17.28
CA LEU A 200 10.71 9.44 17.44
C LEU A 200 9.72 8.91 16.40
N PHE A 201 10.20 8.54 15.21
CA PHE A 201 9.37 7.88 14.21
C PHE A 201 9.19 6.40 14.58
N CYS A 202 7.95 5.99 14.84
CA CYS A 202 7.61 4.61 15.23
C CYS A 202 8.20 3.57 14.27
N ARG A 203 8.25 3.89 12.98
CA ARG A 203 8.78 2.99 11.95
C ARG A 203 10.27 2.74 12.09
N ASN A 204 11.06 3.78 12.32
CA ASN A 204 12.49 3.66 12.61
C ASN A 204 12.72 2.85 13.90
N ARG A 205 11.92 3.09 14.94
CA ARG A 205 11.99 2.32 16.18
C ARG A 205 11.69 0.84 15.97
N MET A 206 10.61 0.51 15.27
CA MET A 206 10.31 -0.89 14.94
C MET A 206 11.44 -1.55 14.15
N ARG A 207 12.03 -0.81 13.21
CA ARG A 207 13.08 -1.30 12.34
C ARG A 207 14.40 -1.55 13.07
N ASN A 208 14.78 -0.67 13.97
CA ASN A 208 16.09 -0.67 14.61
C ASN A 208 16.08 -1.37 15.98
N GLU A 209 14.94 -1.46 16.67
CA GLU A 209 14.82 -2.12 17.98
C GLU A 209 13.96 -3.39 17.90
N LEU A 210 12.68 -3.26 17.55
CA LEU A 210 11.72 -4.36 17.66
C LEU A 210 12.05 -5.53 16.73
N MET A 211 12.27 -5.26 15.44
CA MET A 211 12.53 -6.29 14.44
C MET A 211 13.83 -7.06 14.71
N PRO A 212 14.97 -6.40 15.04
CA PRO A 212 16.17 -7.09 15.49
C PRO A 212 15.95 -7.93 16.74
N TYR A 213 15.25 -7.41 17.75
CA TYR A 213 14.91 -8.15 18.96
C TYR A 213 14.13 -9.42 18.65
N LEU A 214 13.04 -9.31 17.89
CA LEU A 214 12.22 -10.46 17.49
C LEU A 214 13.02 -11.51 16.68
N LYS A 215 13.91 -11.05 15.80
CA LYS A 215 14.77 -11.95 15.01
C LYS A 215 15.80 -12.68 15.86
N ASN A 216 16.40 -12.00 16.83
CA ASN A 216 17.48 -12.53 17.64
C ASN A 216 16.96 -13.52 18.70
N TYR A 217 15.83 -13.21 19.34
CA TYR A 217 15.35 -13.97 20.49
C TYR A 217 14.20 -14.94 20.17
N PHE A 218 13.44 -14.73 19.09
CA PHE A 218 12.31 -15.59 18.75
C PHE A 218 12.54 -16.37 17.47
N ASN A 219 12.83 -15.68 16.35
CA ASN A 219 13.02 -16.37 15.08
C ASN A 219 13.79 -15.55 14.04
N LYS A 220 14.96 -16.05 13.63
CA LYS A 220 15.79 -15.43 12.57
C LYS A 220 15.04 -15.27 11.23
N ASN A 221 14.11 -16.19 10.94
CA ASN A 221 13.29 -16.21 9.71
C ASN A 221 11.93 -15.48 9.84
N LEU A 222 11.73 -14.70 10.91
CA LEU A 222 10.46 -14.03 11.21
C LEU A 222 9.91 -13.19 10.04
N GLU A 223 10.76 -12.47 9.30
CA GLU A 223 10.30 -11.70 8.14
C GLU A 223 9.70 -12.59 7.05
N ASN A 224 10.24 -13.78 6.82
CA ASN A 224 9.72 -14.71 5.83
C ASN A 224 8.38 -15.28 6.29
N GLN A 225 8.26 -15.64 7.56
CA GLN A 225 7.02 -16.17 8.13
C GLN A 225 5.89 -15.13 8.13
N LEU A 226 6.15 -13.91 8.61
CA LEU A 226 5.18 -12.82 8.58
C LEU A 226 4.73 -12.49 7.16
N PHE A 227 5.66 -12.50 6.20
CA PHE A 227 5.30 -12.26 4.81
C PHE A 227 4.45 -13.38 4.21
N SER A 228 4.72 -14.65 4.54
CA SER A 228 3.88 -15.77 4.13
C SER A 228 2.49 -15.72 4.77
N PHE A 229 2.41 -15.40 6.07
CA PHE A 229 1.16 -15.17 6.78
C PHE A 229 0.31 -14.06 6.14
N LEU A 230 0.95 -12.94 5.80
CA LEU A 230 0.27 -11.84 5.11
C LEU A 230 -0.30 -12.28 3.76
N LYS A 231 0.39 -13.17 3.01
CA LYS A 231 -0.13 -13.67 1.73
C LYS A 231 -1.41 -14.47 1.91
N ILE A 232 -1.45 -15.33 2.93
CA ILE A 232 -2.63 -16.14 3.28
C ILE A 232 -3.80 -15.21 3.62
N ILE A 233 -3.58 -14.27 4.55
CA ILE A 233 -4.61 -13.27 4.92
C ILE A 233 -5.10 -12.50 3.70
N ASN A 234 -4.20 -12.10 2.81
CA ASN A 234 -4.60 -11.34 1.62
C ASN A 234 -5.55 -12.15 0.72
N ASN A 235 -5.27 -13.44 0.53
CA ASN A 235 -6.15 -14.32 -0.25
C ASN A 235 -7.52 -14.49 0.42
N ASP A 236 -7.53 -14.76 1.73
CA ASP A 236 -8.78 -14.90 2.50
C ASP A 236 -9.60 -13.61 2.46
N ASN A 237 -8.92 -12.48 2.59
CA ASN A 237 -9.57 -11.17 2.57
C ASN A 237 -10.14 -10.84 1.19
N GLU A 238 -9.45 -11.18 0.10
CA GLU A 238 -9.98 -11.02 -1.26
C GLU A 238 -11.22 -11.89 -1.48
N TYR A 239 -11.21 -13.16 -1.03
CA TYR A 239 -12.39 -14.02 -1.09
C TYR A 239 -13.58 -13.44 -0.31
N LEU A 240 -13.35 -12.98 0.91
CA LEU A 240 -14.39 -12.35 1.72
C LEU A 240 -14.93 -11.06 1.08
N LYS A 241 -14.08 -10.23 0.46
CA LYS A 241 -14.50 -9.05 -0.28
C LYS A 241 -15.38 -9.39 -1.46
N GLN A 242 -14.98 -10.35 -2.30
CA GLN A 242 -15.74 -10.76 -3.47
C GLN A 242 -17.15 -11.24 -3.09
N ASN A 243 -17.25 -12.09 -2.06
CA ASN A 243 -18.54 -12.56 -1.55
C ASN A 243 -19.37 -11.42 -0.93
N THR A 244 -18.73 -10.52 -0.18
CA THR A 244 -19.38 -9.33 0.37
C THR A 244 -20.00 -8.49 -0.75
N THR A 245 -19.23 -8.19 -1.82
CA THR A 245 -19.70 -7.39 -2.95
C THR A 245 -20.84 -8.07 -3.70
N LYS A 246 -20.74 -9.38 -3.95
CA LYS A 246 -21.81 -10.15 -4.61
C LYS A 246 -23.14 -10.03 -3.87
N ILE A 247 -23.13 -10.34 -2.56
CA ILE A 247 -24.34 -10.30 -1.73
C ILE A 247 -24.83 -8.85 -1.54
N TYR A 248 -23.91 -7.88 -1.44
CA TYR A 248 -24.26 -6.47 -1.35
C TYR A 248 -25.08 -6.00 -2.55
N ILE A 249 -24.64 -6.28 -3.78
CA ILE A 249 -25.35 -5.90 -5.00
C ILE A 249 -26.76 -6.54 -5.06
N GLU A 250 -26.88 -7.78 -4.60
CA GLU A 250 -28.18 -8.47 -4.54
C GLU A 250 -29.10 -7.95 -3.42
N SER A 251 -28.55 -7.30 -2.39
CA SER A 251 -29.29 -6.86 -1.20
C SER A 251 -29.67 -5.38 -1.20
N ILE A 252 -29.10 -4.54 -2.07
CA ILE A 252 -29.48 -3.12 -2.14
C ILE A 252 -30.87 -2.92 -2.76
N HIS A 253 -31.60 -1.93 -2.24
CA HIS A 253 -32.86 -1.48 -2.84
C HIS A 253 -32.59 -0.57 -4.05
N LYS A 254 -33.40 -0.67 -5.11
CA LYS A 254 -33.21 0.08 -6.35
C LYS A 254 -33.42 1.60 -6.20
N TYR A 255 -34.37 2.01 -5.35
CA TYR A 255 -34.83 3.41 -5.26
C TYR A 255 -34.55 4.11 -3.93
N TYR A 256 -34.23 3.35 -2.88
CA TYR A 256 -34.13 3.89 -1.52
C TYR A 256 -32.78 3.51 -0.94
N LEU A 257 -32.28 4.30 0.02
CA LEU A 257 -31.14 3.94 0.85
C LEU A 257 -31.55 2.82 1.83
N ALA A 258 -31.73 1.63 1.28
CA ALA A 258 -32.20 0.47 2.00
C ALA A 258 -31.44 -0.80 1.62
N LEU A 259 -31.24 -1.65 2.62
CA LEU A 259 -30.53 -2.92 2.51
C LEU A 259 -31.44 -4.07 2.95
N ASN A 260 -31.67 -5.04 2.07
CA ASN A 260 -32.49 -6.22 2.33
C ASN A 260 -31.73 -7.14 3.29
N TYR A 261 -32.16 -7.13 4.55
CA TYR A 261 -31.48 -7.89 5.56
C TYR A 261 -31.75 -9.40 5.47
N LEU A 262 -32.88 -9.86 4.93
CA LEU A 262 -33.14 -11.31 4.83
C LEU A 262 -32.10 -12.03 3.98
N LYS A 263 -31.61 -11.39 2.92
CA LYS A 263 -30.52 -11.93 2.09
C LYS A 263 -29.19 -12.03 2.84
N ILE A 264 -29.04 -11.29 3.94
CA ILE A 264 -27.82 -11.18 4.74
C ILE A 264 -27.91 -12.03 6.01
N LYS A 265 -29.08 -12.15 6.63
CA LYS A 265 -29.32 -12.82 7.93
C LYS A 265 -28.71 -14.20 8.03
N TYR A 266 -28.79 -14.97 6.95
CA TYR A 266 -28.35 -16.37 6.90
C TYR A 266 -26.89 -16.53 6.48
N GLN A 267 -26.20 -15.44 6.16
CA GLN A 267 -24.78 -15.47 5.84
C GLN A 267 -23.95 -15.57 7.12
N HIS A 268 -22.70 -16.03 7.02
CA HIS A 268 -21.78 -16.02 8.17
C HIS A 268 -21.62 -14.60 8.74
N PHE A 269 -21.48 -14.47 10.07
CA PHE A 269 -21.40 -13.18 10.77
C PHE A 269 -20.34 -12.22 10.18
N ALA A 270 -19.21 -12.78 9.72
CA ALA A 270 -18.16 -12.02 9.05
C ALA A 270 -18.63 -11.34 7.75
N LEU A 271 -19.52 -11.97 6.96
CA LEU A 271 -20.10 -11.34 5.78
C LEU A 271 -21.17 -10.32 6.17
N GLN A 272 -22.01 -10.63 7.16
CA GLN A 272 -23.04 -9.70 7.61
C GLN A 272 -22.45 -8.36 8.05
N THR A 273 -21.40 -8.41 8.89
CA THR A 273 -20.71 -7.21 9.37
C THR A 273 -20.09 -6.41 8.23
N ARG A 274 -19.46 -7.08 7.26
CA ARG A 274 -18.81 -6.43 6.12
C ARG A 274 -19.81 -5.81 5.13
N ILE A 275 -20.93 -6.48 4.85
CA ILE A 275 -21.97 -5.94 3.97
C ILE A 275 -22.59 -4.69 4.59
N ILE A 276 -22.89 -4.72 5.89
CA ILE A 276 -23.40 -3.55 6.60
C ILE A 276 -22.35 -2.43 6.63
N GLN A 277 -21.07 -2.74 6.93
CA GLN A 277 -19.99 -1.73 6.86
C GLN A 277 -19.93 -1.09 5.47
N LEU A 278 -19.98 -1.90 4.42
CA LEU A 278 -19.93 -1.46 3.04
C LEU A 278 -21.11 -0.56 2.69
N PHE A 279 -22.33 -0.91 3.13
CA PHE A 279 -23.53 -0.11 2.92
C PHE A 279 -23.42 1.29 3.53
N PHE A 280 -22.97 1.40 4.79
CA PHE A 280 -22.82 2.70 5.45
C PHE A 280 -21.64 3.50 4.89
N TYR A 281 -20.53 2.83 4.59
CA TYR A 281 -19.37 3.51 4.03
C TYR A 281 -19.64 4.04 2.62
N HIS A 282 -20.25 3.23 1.74
CA HIS A 282 -20.54 3.63 0.36
C HIS A 282 -21.52 4.81 0.29
N ASN A 283 -22.56 4.80 1.13
CA ASN A 283 -23.65 5.77 1.01
C ASN A 283 -23.47 7.00 1.90
N LEU A 284 -22.79 6.88 3.04
CA LEU A 284 -22.64 7.97 4.01
C LEU A 284 -21.18 8.34 4.29
N ASN A 285 -20.21 7.58 3.77
CA ASN A 285 -18.79 7.70 4.12
C ASN A 285 -18.51 7.53 5.63
N ILE A 286 -19.28 6.66 6.28
CA ILE A 286 -19.21 6.41 7.73
C ILE A 286 -18.80 4.97 8.02
N SER A 287 -17.86 4.80 8.95
CA SER A 287 -17.52 3.51 9.53
C SER A 287 -18.29 3.27 10.82
N LEU A 288 -19.06 2.18 10.89
CA LEU A 288 -19.79 1.80 12.09
C LEU A 288 -18.84 1.22 13.15
N ASN A 289 -19.11 1.51 14.42
CA ASN A 289 -18.37 0.91 15.53
C ASN A 289 -18.96 -0.46 15.93
N TYR A 290 -18.15 -1.28 16.61
CA TYR A 290 -18.56 -2.62 17.08
C TYR A 290 -19.82 -2.62 17.96
N LYS A 291 -19.99 -1.59 18.80
CA LYS A 291 -21.17 -1.46 19.67
C LYS A 291 -22.46 -1.35 18.87
N ILE A 292 -22.44 -0.65 17.74
CA ILE A 292 -23.61 -0.46 16.87
C ILE A 292 -23.91 -1.74 16.09
N TYR A 293 -22.88 -2.43 15.58
CA TYR A 293 -23.06 -3.76 14.98
C TYR A 293 -23.84 -4.68 15.91
N LYS A 294 -23.38 -4.80 17.16
CA LYS A 294 -24.02 -5.68 18.15
C LYS A 294 -25.47 -5.26 18.44
N LYS A 295 -25.75 -3.96 18.52
CA LYS A 295 -27.12 -3.44 18.69
C LYS A 295 -28.00 -3.78 17.47
N MET A 296 -27.52 -3.51 16.26
CA MET A 296 -28.24 -3.82 15.03
C MET A 296 -28.54 -5.32 14.94
N PHE A 297 -27.54 -6.19 15.07
CA PHE A 297 -27.78 -7.63 15.02
C PHE A 297 -28.70 -8.15 16.12
N LYS A 298 -28.64 -7.57 17.33
CA LYS A 298 -29.58 -7.91 18.40
C LYS A 298 -31.03 -7.57 18.01
N LEU A 299 -31.24 -6.38 17.43
CA LEU A 299 -32.56 -5.94 17.00
C LEU A 299 -33.10 -6.76 15.83
N ILE A 300 -32.22 -7.20 14.93
CA ILE A 300 -32.67 -7.95 13.76
C ILE A 300 -32.93 -9.43 14.09
N ASN A 301 -32.23 -9.96 15.10
CA ASN A 301 -32.49 -11.32 15.61
C ASN A 301 -33.63 -11.38 16.63
N SER A 302 -34.03 -10.26 17.25
CA SER A 302 -35.28 -10.22 18.00
C SER A 302 -36.44 -10.34 17.01
N ASN A 303 -37.11 -11.50 16.97
CA ASN A 303 -38.26 -11.86 16.13
C ASN A 303 -39.53 -10.98 16.33
N THR A 304 -39.38 -9.76 16.81
CA THR A 304 -40.46 -8.80 17.01
C THR A 304 -40.70 -8.03 15.72
N LYS A 305 -41.94 -7.99 15.23
CA LYS A 305 -42.40 -7.15 14.09
C LYS A 305 -42.25 -5.63 14.29
N LYS A 306 -41.54 -5.20 15.34
CA LYS A 306 -41.44 -3.81 15.75
C LYS A 306 -40.43 -3.08 14.86
N LYS A 307 -40.82 -1.88 14.40
CA LYS A 307 -39.91 -0.95 13.73
C LYS A 307 -38.96 -0.36 14.77
N TYR A 308 -37.66 -0.48 14.54
CA TYR A 308 -36.65 0.09 15.43
C TYR A 308 -35.98 1.30 14.80
N ILE A 309 -35.78 2.34 15.59
CA ILE A 309 -35.05 3.55 15.19
C ILE A 309 -33.77 3.60 16.01
N LEU A 310 -32.63 3.38 15.37
CA LEU A 310 -31.32 3.64 15.95
C LEU A 310 -30.85 5.01 15.46
N LYS A 311 -30.55 5.92 16.40
CA LYS A 311 -29.89 7.18 16.06
C LYS A 311 -28.38 6.93 16.01
N TYR A 312 -27.75 7.32 14.90
CA TYR A 312 -26.30 7.32 14.78
C TYR A 312 -25.82 8.62 14.13
N TYR A 313 -25.13 9.45 14.92
CA TYR A 313 -24.87 10.84 14.58
C TYR A 313 -26.16 11.57 14.20
N THR A 314 -26.23 12.11 12.97
CA THR A 314 -27.40 12.80 12.41
C THR A 314 -28.38 11.87 11.72
N TYR A 315 -28.05 10.59 11.56
CA TYR A 315 -28.86 9.63 10.78
C TYR A 315 -29.80 8.82 11.66
N LYS A 316 -30.97 8.48 11.11
CA LYS A 316 -31.90 7.53 11.72
C LYS A 316 -31.90 6.24 10.91
N ILE A 317 -31.46 5.16 11.55
CA ILE A 317 -31.47 3.82 10.97
C ILE A 317 -32.78 3.16 11.37
N TYR A 318 -33.65 2.93 10.38
CA TYR A 318 -34.92 2.24 10.56
C TYR A 318 -34.78 0.78 10.17
N ILE A 319 -35.07 -0.13 11.10
CA ILE A 319 -35.03 -1.56 10.86
C ILE A 319 -36.47 -2.09 10.91
N ASN A 320 -36.91 -2.74 9.84
CA ASN A 320 -38.16 -3.51 9.81
C ASN A 320 -37.88 -4.99 9.52
N GLU A 321 -38.92 -5.79 9.27
CA GLU A 321 -38.80 -7.24 9.07
C GLU A 321 -37.87 -7.64 7.90
N TYR A 322 -37.75 -6.79 6.88
CA TYR A 322 -37.09 -7.13 5.62
C TYR A 322 -35.89 -6.24 5.29
N TRP A 323 -35.89 -5.00 5.78
CA TRP A 323 -35.04 -3.93 5.28
C TRP A 323 -34.45 -3.10 6.42
N ILE A 324 -33.22 -2.65 6.20
CA ILE A 324 -32.55 -1.60 6.97
C ILE A 324 -32.57 -0.34 6.11
N TYR A 325 -33.28 0.70 6.54
CA TYR A 325 -33.32 2.00 5.89
C TYR A 325 -32.43 3.00 6.63
N ILE A 326 -31.89 3.94 5.87
CA ILE A 326 -31.25 5.14 6.41
C ILE A 326 -32.10 6.33 5.98
N ILE A 327 -32.53 7.13 6.96
CA ILE A 327 -33.27 8.39 6.77
C ILE A 327 -32.46 9.53 7.35
#